data_AF-A0AAD6RQ76-F1
#
_entry.id   AF-A0AAD6RQ76-F1
#
_cell.length_a   1.000
_cell.length_b   1.000
_cell.length_c   1.000
_cell.angle_alpha   90.00
_cell.angle_beta   90.00
_cell.angle_gamma   90.00
#
_symmetry.space_group_name_H-M   'P 1'
#
loop_
_entity.id
_entity.type
_entity.pdbx_description
1 polymer ?
#
loop_
_entity_poly.entity_id
_entity_poly.type
_entity_poly.pdbx_seq_one_letter_code
_entity_poly.pdbx_strand_id
1 'polypeptide(L)'
;MCKQLPIPTRIRKSEPNEDAKLTEFQQELLQLAAVLKGEDTLTSYLEKIGKEMTVKQGNDYMEDAVKRFLEAGLHASRMGVDEEQIVQMRPSLTTRTSKPTTNQP
;
A
#
# COMPACT_ATOMS: atom_id res chain seq x y z
N MET A 1 -7.91 3.79 -38.19
CA MET A 1 -8.87 4.60 -37.41
C MET A 1 -8.66 4.31 -35.93
N CYS A 2 -8.09 5.24 -35.17
CA CYS A 2 -8.03 5.14 -33.71
C CYS A 2 -9.46 5.34 -33.16
N LYS A 3 -10.02 4.33 -32.48
CA LYS A 3 -11.33 4.46 -31.82
C LYS A 3 -11.13 5.28 -30.54
N GLN A 4 -11.71 6.48 -30.49
CA GLN A 4 -11.83 7.25 -29.25
C GLN A 4 -12.75 6.47 -28.29
N LEU A 5 -12.28 6.19 -27.08
CA LEU A 5 -13.13 5.60 -26.05
C LEU A 5 -14.22 6.60 -25.63
N PRO A 6 -15.44 6.13 -25.33
CA PRO A 6 -16.49 7.01 -24.84
C PRO A 6 -16.08 7.65 -23.52
N ILE A 7 -16.44 8.91 -23.34
CA ILE A 7 -16.21 9.63 -22.08
C ILE A 7 -17.14 9.00 -21.02
N PRO A 8 -16.61 8.51 -19.89
CA PRO A 8 -17.43 7.94 -18.84
C PRO A 8 -18.41 8.97 -18.27
N THR A 9 -19.69 8.63 -18.22
CA THR A 9 -20.71 9.47 -17.58
C THR A 9 -20.52 9.45 -16.07
N ARG A 10 -20.66 10.61 -15.42
CA ARG A 10 -20.57 10.72 -13.96
C ARG A 10 -21.66 9.87 -13.30
N ILE A 11 -21.25 8.88 -12.50
CA ILE A 11 -22.16 7.93 -11.82
C ILE A 11 -22.61 8.46 -10.45
N ARG A 12 -21.80 9.30 -9.79
CA ARG A 12 -22.06 9.82 -8.44
C ARG A 12 -22.75 11.18 -8.50
N LYS A 13 -23.77 11.38 -7.67
CA LYS A 13 -24.51 12.66 -7.58
C LYS A 13 -23.76 13.75 -6.80
N SER A 14 -22.84 13.38 -5.93
CA SER A 14 -22.05 14.28 -5.09
C SER A 14 -20.55 14.12 -5.34
N GLU A 15 -19.76 15.04 -4.80
CA GLU A 15 -18.30 14.87 -4.66
C GLU A 15 -17.96 13.77 -3.64
N PRO A 16 -16.73 13.24 -3.66
CA PRO A 16 -16.23 12.35 -2.62
C PRO A 16 -16.29 13.03 -1.24
N ASN A 17 -16.70 12.29 -0.21
CA ASN A 17 -16.60 12.73 1.18
C ASN A 17 -15.29 12.21 1.78
N GLU A 18 -14.26 13.05 1.73
CA GLU A 18 -12.90 12.71 2.17
C GLU A 18 -12.77 12.53 3.69
N ASP A 19 -13.64 13.18 4.47
CA ASP A 19 -13.66 13.13 5.93
C ASP A 19 -14.50 11.97 6.48
N ALA A 20 -15.26 11.29 5.63
CA ALA A 20 -16.02 10.11 6.02
C ALA A 20 -15.09 8.98 6.50
N LYS A 21 -15.59 8.12 7.38
CA LYS A 21 -14.93 6.85 7.71
C LYS A 21 -14.95 5.91 6.50
N LEU A 22 -13.94 5.04 6.44
CA LEU A 22 -13.87 4.02 5.39
C LEU A 22 -15.03 3.03 5.47
N THR A 23 -15.59 2.67 4.32
CA THR A 23 -16.50 1.53 4.21
C THR A 23 -15.76 0.21 4.45
N GLU A 24 -16.48 -0.87 4.74
CA GLU A 24 -15.89 -2.21 4.90
C GLU A 24 -15.02 -2.62 3.70
N PHE A 25 -15.56 -2.47 2.49
CA PHE A 25 -14.79 -2.75 1.26
C PHE A 25 -13.53 -1.88 1.14
N GLN A 26 -13.58 -0.61 1.54
CA GLN A 26 -12.39 0.23 1.55
C GLN A 26 -11.36 -0.22 2.59
N GLN A 27 -11.82 -0.75 3.73
CA GLN A 27 -10.92 -1.34 4.75
C GLN A 27 -10.25 -2.63 4.23
N GLU A 28 -10.96 -3.47 3.48
CA GLU A 28 -10.38 -4.66 2.82
C GLU A 28 -9.29 -4.27 1.81
N LEU A 29 -9.51 -3.19 1.05
CA LEU A 29 -8.48 -2.63 0.16
C LEU A 29 -7.26 -2.17 0.96
N LEU A 30 -7.44 -1.58 2.14
CA LEU A 30 -6.31 -1.22 3.01
C LEU A 30 -5.54 -2.43 3.54
N GLN A 31 -6.21 -3.57 3.79
CA GLN A 31 -5.53 -4.80 4.14
C GLN A 31 -4.64 -5.29 3.00
N LEU A 32 -5.10 -5.21 1.75
CA LEU A 32 -4.26 -5.48 0.58
C LEU A 32 -3.08 -4.50 0.51
N ALA A 33 -3.31 -3.21 0.74
CA ALA A 33 -2.24 -2.20 0.77
C ALA A 33 -1.17 -2.52 1.83
N ALA A 34 -1.57 -3.04 2.99
CA ALA A 34 -0.64 -3.45 4.03
C ALA A 34 0.26 -4.63 3.58
N VAL A 35 -0.30 -5.61 2.85
CA VAL A 35 0.48 -6.71 2.24
C VAL A 35 1.48 -6.16 1.23
N LEU A 36 1.07 -5.21 0.37
CA LEU A 36 1.99 -4.58 -0.59
C LEU A 36 3.14 -3.83 0.09
N LYS A 37 2.93 -3.32 1.30
CA LYS A 37 3.98 -2.67 2.13
C LYS A 37 4.80 -3.66 2.96
N GLY A 38 4.42 -4.93 2.99
CA GLY A 38 5.00 -5.95 3.88
C GLY A 38 4.68 -5.72 5.36
N GLU A 39 3.63 -4.96 5.67
CA GLU A 39 3.19 -4.62 7.04
C GLU A 39 2.12 -5.59 7.58
N ASP A 40 1.89 -6.69 6.87
CA ASP A 40 0.90 -7.74 7.15
C ASP A 40 1.32 -8.74 8.24
N THR A 41 2.59 -8.70 8.67
CA THR A 41 3.16 -9.66 9.65
C THR A 41 2.50 -9.64 11.04
N LEU A 42 1.69 -8.62 11.34
CA LEU A 42 0.97 -8.51 12.61
C LEU A 42 -0.53 -8.66 12.35
N THR A 43 -1.06 -9.88 12.47
CA THR A 43 -2.47 -10.20 12.15
C THR A 43 -3.47 -9.33 12.92
N SER A 44 -3.18 -9.00 14.17
CA SER A 44 -4.03 -8.12 15.00
C SER A 44 -4.04 -6.65 14.53
N TYR A 45 -3.04 -6.24 13.75
CA TYR A 45 -2.99 -4.94 13.09
C TYR A 45 -3.86 -4.92 11.84
N LEU A 46 -3.85 -5.99 11.03
CA LEU A 46 -4.70 -6.11 9.84
C LEU A 46 -6.20 -6.05 10.18
N GLU A 47 -6.63 -6.63 11.29
CA GLU A 47 -8.03 -6.54 11.74
C GLU A 47 -8.44 -5.12 12.19
N LYS A 48 -7.48 -4.23 12.43
CA LYS A 48 -7.72 -2.88 12.94
C LYS A 48 -7.39 -1.78 11.94
N ILE A 49 -6.65 -2.09 10.88
CA ILE A 49 -6.25 -1.13 9.87
C ILE A 49 -7.49 -0.51 9.21
N GLY A 50 -7.46 0.79 8.98
CA GLY A 50 -8.55 1.51 8.34
C GLY A 50 -9.76 1.84 9.23
N LYS A 51 -9.98 1.15 10.36
CA LYS A 51 -11.18 1.39 11.21
C LYS A 51 -11.33 2.84 11.66
N GLU A 52 -10.21 3.50 11.97
CA GLU A 52 -10.21 4.89 12.40
C GLU A 52 -9.84 5.90 11.32
N MET A 53 -9.54 5.44 10.11
CA MET A 53 -9.10 6.31 9.02
C MET A 53 -10.28 7.01 8.33
N THR A 54 -10.03 8.22 7.87
CA THR A 54 -10.89 8.88 6.90
C THR A 54 -10.63 8.33 5.50
N VAL A 55 -11.57 8.57 4.56
CA VAL A 55 -11.40 8.23 3.14
C VAL A 55 -10.10 8.81 2.58
N LYS A 56 -9.78 10.05 2.93
CA LYS A 56 -8.51 10.68 2.52
C LYS A 56 -7.29 9.91 3.03
N GLN A 57 -7.25 9.60 4.32
CA GLN A 57 -6.12 8.88 4.92
C GLN A 57 -5.96 7.47 4.34
N GLY A 58 -7.07 6.78 4.08
CA GLY A 58 -7.04 5.47 3.44
C GLY A 58 -6.50 5.53 2.01
N ASN A 59 -6.91 6.54 1.24
CA ASN A 59 -6.38 6.76 -0.11
C ASN A 59 -4.88 7.06 -0.10
N ASP A 60 -4.44 7.98 0.76
CA ASP A 60 -3.02 8.33 0.91
C ASP A 60 -2.17 7.08 1.27
N TYR A 61 -2.68 6.20 2.14
CA TYR A 61 -2.01 4.94 2.49
C TYR A 61 -1.91 3.97 1.31
N MET A 62 -2.99 3.82 0.54
CA MET A 62 -3.05 2.96 -0.65
C MET A 62 -2.11 3.45 -1.75
N GLU A 63 -2.09 4.75 -2.02
CA GLU A 63 -1.20 5.34 -3.03
C GLU A 63 0.28 5.10 -2.70
N ASP A 64 0.68 5.29 -1.43
CA ASP A 64 2.03 4.97 -0.96
C ASP A 64 2.36 3.48 -1.13
N ALA A 65 1.42 2.60 -0.79
CA ALA A 65 1.60 1.15 -0.91
C ALA A 65 1.85 0.71 -2.37
N VAL A 66 0.98 1.13 -3.28
CA VAL A 66 1.08 0.79 -4.71
C VAL A 66 2.36 1.36 -5.30
N LYS A 67 2.67 2.62 -5.00
CA LYS A 67 3.89 3.27 -5.48
C LYS A 67 5.14 2.51 -5.08
N ARG A 68 5.31 2.20 -3.78
CA ARG A 68 6.49 1.51 -3.26
C ARG A 68 6.63 0.10 -3.82
N PHE A 69 5.51 -0.62 -3.93
CA PHE A 69 5.49 -1.96 -4.49
C PHE A 69 5.92 -1.97 -5.96
N LEU A 70 5.39 -1.05 -6.78
CA LEU A 70 5.75 -0.93 -8.19
C LEU A 70 7.20 -0.47 -8.39
N GLU A 71 7.68 0.47 -7.57
CA GLU A 71 9.09 0.88 -7.57
C GLU A 71 10.00 -0.31 -7.27
N ALA A 72 9.69 -1.08 -6.22
CA ALA A 72 10.46 -2.26 -5.86
C ALA A 72 10.43 -3.34 -6.95
N GLY A 73 9.27 -3.57 -7.57
CA GLY A 73 9.10 -4.44 -8.74
C GLY A 73 9.96 -4.02 -9.93
N LEU A 74 9.95 -2.73 -10.26
CA LEU A 74 10.76 -2.18 -11.34
C LEU A 74 12.26 -2.29 -11.05
N HIS A 75 12.66 -2.10 -9.80
CA HIS A 75 14.05 -2.32 -9.37
C HIS A 75 14.45 -3.79 -9.49
N ALA A 76 13.61 -4.73 -9.02
CA ALA A 76 13.87 -6.17 -9.13
C ALA A 76 14.00 -6.62 -10.59
N SER A 77 13.07 -6.18 -11.45
CA SER A 77 13.12 -6.44 -12.90
C SER A 77 14.43 -5.95 -13.54
N ARG A 78 14.87 -4.72 -13.21
CA ARG A 78 16.16 -4.18 -13.69
C ARG A 78 17.39 -4.96 -13.21
N MET A 79 17.28 -5.67 -12.09
CA MET A 79 18.33 -6.51 -11.53
C MET A 79 18.33 -7.94 -12.09
N GLY A 80 17.41 -8.27 -13.02
CA GLY A 80 17.31 -9.60 -13.61
C GLY A 80 16.66 -10.65 -12.70
N VAL A 81 15.85 -10.21 -11.73
CA VAL A 81 14.97 -11.11 -10.97
C VAL A 81 13.92 -11.70 -11.93
N ASP A 82 13.52 -12.94 -11.67
CA ASP A 82 12.46 -13.63 -12.42
C ASP A 82 11.17 -12.78 -12.46
N GLU A 83 10.59 -12.64 -13.66
CA GLU A 83 9.37 -11.86 -13.88
C GLU A 83 8.14 -12.48 -13.20
N GLU A 84 8.16 -13.79 -12.93
CA GLU A 84 7.11 -14.50 -12.20
C GLU A 84 7.25 -14.33 -10.68
N GLN A 85 8.38 -13.81 -10.19
CA GLN A 85 8.63 -13.62 -8.78
C GLN A 85 7.99 -12.32 -8.26
N ILE A 86 7.07 -12.45 -7.31
CA ILE A 86 6.47 -11.30 -6.62
C ILE A 86 7.47 -10.73 -5.62
N VAL A 87 7.69 -9.41 -5.69
CA VAL A 87 8.56 -8.71 -4.73
C VAL A 87 7.96 -8.75 -3.34
N GLN A 88 8.73 -9.26 -2.38
CA GLN A 88 8.40 -9.19 -0.96
C GLN A 88 9.00 -7.92 -0.35
N MET A 89 8.12 -6.99 0.00
CA MET A 89 8.50 -5.73 0.64
C MET A 89 8.90 -5.96 2.10
N ARG A 90 9.93 -5.25 2.57
CA ARG A 90 10.27 -5.22 4.00
C ARG A 90 9.45 -4.15 4.72
N PRO A 91 8.81 -4.46 5.85
CA PRO A 91 8.01 -3.49 6.59
C PRO A 91 8.85 -2.29 7.03
N SER A 92 8.28 -1.10 6.84
CA SER A 92 8.89 0.20 7.17
C SER A 92 9.31 0.32 8.64
N LEU A 93 8.64 -0.42 9.52
CA LEU A 93 8.81 -0.43 10.99
C LEU A 93 9.99 -1.27 11.49
N THR A 94 10.73 -1.97 10.62
CA THR A 94 11.83 -2.86 11.04
C THR A 94 13.24 -2.23 11.01
N THR A 95 13.34 -0.91 10.84
CA THR A 95 14.62 -0.18 10.93
C THR A 95 15.09 0.00 12.38
N ARG A 96 15.24 -1.10 13.13
CA ARG A 96 16.05 -1.05 14.36
C ARG A 96 17.50 -1.18 13.94
N THR A 97 18.19 -0.04 13.76
CA THR A 97 19.64 -0.01 13.68
C THR A 97 20.18 -0.59 14.98
N SER A 98 20.65 -1.83 14.96
CA SER A 98 21.47 -2.36 16.05
C SER A 98 22.71 -1.48 16.10
N LYS A 99 22.80 -0.59 17.09
CA LYS A 99 24.06 0.08 17.41
C LYS A 99 25.12 -1.02 17.59
N PRO A 100 26.29 -0.94 16.94
CA PRO A 100 27.33 -1.91 17.19
C PRO A 100 27.74 -1.78 18.66
N THR A 101 27.53 -2.83 19.45
CA THR A 101 28.09 -2.96 20.79
C THR A 101 29.59 -3.17 20.63
N THR A 102 30.35 -2.08 20.65
CA THR A 102 31.79 -2.11 20.91
C THR A 102 31.99 -2.58 22.34
N ASN A 103 32.24 -3.87 22.51
CA ASN A 103 32.79 -4.39 23.76
C ASN A 103 34.31 -4.53 23.59
N GLN A 104 35.03 -3.56 24.16
CA GLN A 104 36.38 -3.69 24.71
C GLN A 104 36.38 -2.90 26.03
N PRO A 105 37.12 -3.33 27.07
CA PRO A 105 38.36 -4.11 27.03
C PRO A 105 38.24 -5.57 27.49
#